data_AF-A0A9E6B110-F1
#
_entry.id   AF-A0A9E6B110-F1
#
_cell.length_a   1.000
_cell.length_b   1.000
_cell.length_c   1.000
_cell.angle_alpha   90.00
_cell.angle_beta   90.00
_cell.angle_gamma   90.00
#
_symmetry.space_group_name_H-M   'P 1'
#
loop_
_entity.id
_entity.type
_entity.pdbx_description
1 polymer ?
#
loop_
_entity_poly.entity_id
_entity_poly.type
_entity_poly.pdbx_seq_one_letter_code
_entity_poly.pdbx_strand_id
1 'polypeptide(L)'
;MIKDKQQEIKQRIKQLKSDNKPVKTVISNSNMAFNIAVELVAGVIVGVIIGIFLDKIFASKPIFLIICIVLSIIAAFRLIWNKYINKDKGIK
;
A
#
# COMPACT_ATOMS: atom_id res chain seq x y z
N MET A 1 33.77 -27.53 24.80
CA MET A 1 32.75 -27.02 25.74
C MET A 1 32.27 -25.61 25.43
N ILE A 2 33.13 -24.56 25.39
CA ILE A 2 32.66 -23.18 25.14
C ILE A 2 32.27 -22.94 23.67
N LYS A 3 32.98 -23.58 22.72
CA LYS A 3 32.66 -23.50 21.28
C LYS A 3 31.30 -24.13 20.94
N ASP A 4 30.92 -25.18 21.67
CA ASP A 4 29.69 -25.93 21.42
C ASP A 4 28.45 -25.09 21.79
N LYS A 5 28.50 -24.35 22.92
CA LYS A 5 27.45 -23.40 23.31
C LYS A 5 27.31 -22.24 22.32
N GLN A 6 28.42 -21.75 21.75
CA GLN A 6 28.40 -20.69 20.74
C GLN A 6 27.73 -21.15 19.44
N GLN A 7 27.96 -22.41 19.05
CA GLN A 7 27.34 -23.01 17.88
C GLN A 7 25.84 -23.23 18.10
N GLU A 8 25.45 -23.70 19.28
CA GLU A 8 24.04 -23.90 19.64
C GLU A 8 23.24 -22.59 19.65
N ILE A 9 23.80 -21.52 20.23
CA ILE A 9 23.16 -20.20 20.25
C ILE A 9 23.04 -19.65 18.82
N LYS A 10 24.08 -19.80 17.99
CA LYS A 10 24.02 -19.40 16.57
C LYS A 10 22.98 -20.20 15.78
N GLN A 11 22.84 -21.49 16.04
CA GLN A 11 21.82 -22.34 15.40
C GLN A 11 20.41 -21.91 15.78
N ARG A 12 20.15 -21.64 17.07
CA ARG A 12 18.86 -21.12 17.55
C ARG A 12 18.54 -19.74 16.95
N ILE A 13 19.51 -18.83 16.89
CA ILE A 13 19.34 -17.52 16.23
C ILE A 13 19.06 -17.70 14.73
N LYS A 14 19.71 -18.65 14.05
CA LYS A 14 19.49 -18.92 12.62
C LYS A 14 18.11 -19.51 12.35
N GLN A 15 17.60 -20.38 13.22
CA GLN A 15 16.24 -20.93 13.15
C GLN A 15 15.19 -19.82 13.34
N LEU A 16 15.35 -18.97 14.35
CA LEU A 16 14.45 -17.84 14.60
C LEU A 16 14.50 -16.77 13.50
N LYS A 17 15.66 -16.54 12.88
CA LYS A 17 15.77 -15.66 11.70
C LYS A 17 15.16 -16.28 10.45
N SER A 18 15.10 -17.60 10.35
CA SER A 18 14.45 -18.30 9.23
C SER A 18 12.93 -18.32 9.35
N ASP A 19 12.42 -18.27 10.59
CA ASP A 19 10.97 -18.15 10.89
C ASP A 19 10.45 -16.71 10.82
N ASN A 20 11.36 -15.73 10.76
CA ASN A 20 11.08 -14.39 10.24
C ASN A 20 10.97 -14.43 8.70
N LYS A 21 10.18 -15.36 8.16
CA LYS A 21 9.54 -15.06 6.89
C LYS A 21 8.70 -13.81 7.18
N PRO A 22 8.86 -12.71 6.42
CA PRO A 22 7.93 -11.60 6.54
C PRO A 22 6.56 -12.25 6.44
N VAL A 23 5.68 -11.97 7.42
CA VAL A 23 4.30 -12.49 7.43
C VAL A 23 3.82 -12.34 6.00
N LYS A 24 3.81 -13.45 5.26
CA LYS A 24 3.30 -13.46 3.90
C LYS A 24 1.84 -13.26 4.18
N THR A 25 1.41 -12.00 4.16
CA THR A 25 0.02 -11.65 3.99
C THR A 25 -0.38 -12.48 2.81
N VAL A 26 -1.14 -13.55 3.09
CA VAL A 26 -1.67 -14.42 2.08
C VAL A 26 -2.69 -13.54 1.39
N ILE A 27 -2.22 -12.70 0.46
CA ILE A 27 -3.07 -12.03 -0.51
C ILE A 27 -3.47 -13.14 -1.46
N SER A 28 -4.35 -13.99 -0.94
CA SER A 28 -5.25 -14.81 -1.70
C SER A 28 -5.82 -13.92 -2.80
N ASN A 29 -5.78 -14.41 -4.04
CA ASN A 29 -6.34 -13.72 -5.20
C ASN A 29 -7.83 -13.35 -5.01
N SER A 30 -8.52 -13.91 -4.00
CA SER A 30 -9.90 -13.53 -3.62
C SER A 30 -10.05 -12.07 -3.22
N ASN A 31 -8.99 -11.41 -2.74
CA ASN A 31 -9.10 -10.06 -2.18
C ASN A 31 -8.80 -8.97 -3.23
N MET A 32 -8.57 -9.35 -4.50
CA MET A 32 -8.22 -8.42 -5.58
C MET A 32 -9.27 -7.33 -5.76
N ALA A 33 -10.54 -7.69 -5.91
CA ALA A 33 -11.64 -6.73 -6.08
C ALA A 33 -11.80 -5.82 -4.85
N PHE A 34 -11.67 -6.39 -3.65
CA PHE A 34 -11.75 -5.63 -2.40
C PHE A 34 -10.61 -4.62 -2.27
N ASN A 35 -9.38 -5.02 -2.60
CA ASN A 35 -8.23 -4.12 -2.56
C ASN A 35 -8.39 -2.96 -3.55
N ILE A 36 -8.88 -3.23 -4.76
CA ILE A 36 -9.20 -2.17 -5.74
C ILE A 36 -10.25 -1.22 -5.17
N ALA A 37 -11.32 -1.76 -4.55
CA ALA A 37 -12.36 -0.94 -3.95
C ALA A 37 -11.81 -0.06 -2.82
N VAL A 38 -10.99 -0.61 -1.92
CA VAL A 38 -10.33 0.16 -0.85
C VAL A 38 -9.41 1.23 -1.41
N GLU A 39 -8.66 0.94 -2.47
CA GLU A 39 -7.73 1.86 -3.12
C GLU A 39 -8.47 3.03 -3.80
N LEU A 40 -9.62 2.77 -4.42
CA LEU A 40 -10.53 3.80 -4.93
C LEU A 40 -11.12 4.66 -3.80
N VAL A 41 -11.68 4.03 -2.75
CA VAL A 41 -12.32 4.73 -1.63
C VAL A 41 -11.29 5.58 -0.86
N ALA A 42 -10.09 5.05 -0.62
CA ALA A 42 -9.01 5.79 0.01
C ALA A 42 -8.60 7.02 -0.80
N GLY A 43 -8.47 6.89 -2.12
CA GLY A 43 -8.17 8.00 -3.02
C GLY A 43 -9.22 9.11 -2.94
N VAL A 44 -10.51 8.76 -2.95
CA VAL A 44 -11.61 9.74 -2.84
C VAL A 44 -11.59 10.44 -1.48
N ILE A 45 -11.43 9.71 -0.38
CA ILE A 45 -11.36 10.30 0.97
C ILE A 45 -10.22 11.32 1.04
N VAL A 46 -9.03 10.94 0.55
CA VAL A 46 -7.86 11.83 0.53
C VAL A 46 -8.12 13.06 -0.35
N GLY A 47 -8.70 12.88 -1.53
CA GLY A 47 -9.07 13.97 -2.43
C GLY A 47 -10.06 14.96 -1.84
N VAL A 48 -11.06 14.48 -1.10
CA VAL A 48 -12.06 15.32 -0.42
C VAL A 48 -11.42 16.09 0.73
N ILE A 49 -10.61 15.43 1.56
CA ILE A 49 -9.92 16.09 2.68
C ILE A 49 -9.01 17.22 2.15
N ILE A 50 -8.19 16.92 1.14
CA ILE A 50 -7.29 17.90 0.52
C ILE A 50 -8.10 19.00 -0.18
N GLY A 51 -9.16 18.65 -0.90
CA GLY A 51 -10.03 19.60 -1.60
C GLY A 51 -10.66 20.64 -0.66
N ILE A 52 -11.26 20.18 0.45
CA ILE A 52 -11.84 21.07 1.48
C ILE A 52 -10.75 21.93 2.13
N PHE A 53 -9.57 21.36 2.39
CA PHE A 53 -8.46 22.09 2.98
C PHE A 53 -7.97 23.21 2.05
N LEU A 54 -7.83 22.94 0.75
CA LEU A 54 -7.47 23.94 -0.26
C LEU A 54 -8.56 25.00 -0.43
N ASP A 55 -9.83 24.62 -0.51
CA ASP A 55 -10.93 25.59 -0.63
C ASP A 55 -10.96 26.55 0.56
N LYS A 56 -10.63 26.07 1.78
CA LYS A 56 -10.51 26.91 2.99
C LYS A 56 -9.32 27.86 2.94
N ILE A 57 -8.15 27.41 2.49
CA ILE A 57 -6.94 28.26 2.40
C ILE A 57 -7.11 29.36 1.36
N PHE A 58 -7.67 29.02 0.20
CA PHE A 58 -7.82 29.95 -0.91
C PHE A 58 -9.12 30.77 -0.85
N ALA A 59 -9.91 30.64 0.24
CA ALA A 59 -11.27 31.20 0.39
C ALA A 59 -12.12 31.03 -0.89
N SER A 60 -11.85 29.96 -1.62
CA SER A 60 -12.39 29.74 -2.94
C SER A 60 -13.76 29.08 -2.79
N LYS A 61 -14.65 29.36 -3.74
CA LYS A 61 -15.82 28.50 -4.01
C LYS A 61 -15.32 27.05 -4.19
N PRO A 62 -16.16 26.01 -4.03
CA PRO A 62 -15.73 24.60 -3.94
C PRO A 62 -15.11 24.02 -5.22
N ILE A 63 -14.24 24.76 -5.89
CA ILE A 63 -13.67 24.52 -7.20
C ILE A 63 -12.44 23.63 -7.04
N PHE A 64 -11.62 23.82 -6.00
CA PHE A 64 -10.47 22.97 -5.74
C PHE A 64 -10.92 21.59 -5.28
N LEU A 65 -12.05 21.48 -4.58
CA LEU A 65 -12.66 20.19 -4.28
C LEU A 65 -13.06 19.44 -5.56
N ILE A 66 -13.76 20.07 -6.51
CA ILE A 66 -14.10 19.42 -7.79
C ILE A 66 -12.83 18.94 -8.50
N ILE A 67 -11.82 19.81 -8.61
CA ILE A 67 -10.58 19.48 -9.33
C ILE A 67 -9.82 18.35 -8.61
N CYS A 68 -9.72 18.39 -7.27
CA CYS A 68 -9.08 17.33 -6.48
C CYS A 68 -9.78 15.98 -6.59
N ILE A 69 -11.12 15.95 -6.70
CA ILE A 69 -11.87 14.71 -6.94
C ILE A 69 -11.50 14.14 -8.32
N VAL A 70 -11.49 14.98 -9.37
CA VAL A 70 -11.11 14.54 -10.72
C VAL A 70 -9.68 14.00 -10.74
N LEU A 71 -8.74 14.70 -10.10
CA LEU A 71 -7.34 14.25 -9.98
C LEU A 71 -7.21 12.95 -9.17
N SER A 72 -8.00 12.78 -8.10
CA SER A 72 -8.00 11.54 -7.30
C SER A 72 -8.48 10.34 -8.10
N ILE A 73 -9.51 10.51 -8.93
CA ILE A 73 -10.01 9.46 -9.81
C ILE A 73 -8.90 9.04 -10.78
N ILE A 74 -8.24 10.00 -11.44
CA ILE A 74 -7.12 9.73 -12.36
C ILE A 74 -5.97 9.01 -11.64
N ALA A 75 -5.62 9.45 -10.42
CA ALA A 75 -4.58 8.84 -9.61
C ALA A 75 -4.93 7.39 -9.22
N ALA A 76 -6.17 7.13 -8.84
CA ALA A 76 -6.62 5.79 -8.46
C ALA A 76 -6.62 4.84 -9.67
N PHE A 77 -7.06 5.30 -10.85
CA PHE A 77 -6.92 4.53 -12.10
C PHE A 77 -5.46 4.25 -12.44
N ARG A 78 -4.56 5.23 -12.30
CA ARG A 78 -3.12 5.06 -12.53
C ARG A 78 -2.49 4.05 -11.56
N LEU A 79 -2.92 4.07 -10.30
CA LEU A 79 -2.47 3.15 -9.27
C LEU A 79 -2.88 1.70 -9.58
N ILE A 80 -4.14 1.50 -9.96
CA ILE A 80 -4.68 0.21 -10.42
C ILE A 80 -3.91 -0.26 -11.66
N TRP A 81 -3.73 0.61 -12.66
CA TRP A 81 -2.99 0.29 -13.88
C TRP A 81 -1.57 -0.20 -13.56
N ASN A 82 -0.82 0.55 -12.76
CA ASN A 82 0.53 0.16 -12.36
C ASN A 82 0.57 -1.14 -11.54
N LYS A 83 -0.44 -1.39 -10.71
CA LYS A 83 -0.47 -2.55 -9.81
C LYS A 83 -0.95 -3.83 -10.47
N TYR A 84 -1.77 -3.75 -11.53
CA TYR A 84 -2.31 -4.92 -12.22
C TYR A 84 -1.62 -5.20 -13.55
N ILE A 85 -1.31 -4.17 -14.34
CA ILE A 85 -0.63 -4.36 -15.63
C ILE A 85 0.87 -4.53 -15.42
N ASN A 86 1.47 -3.80 -14.47
CA ASN A 86 2.90 -3.91 -14.21
C ASN A 86 3.27 -5.10 -13.30
N LYS A 87 2.28 -5.80 -12.73
CA LYS A 87 2.46 -7.04 -11.96
C LYS A 87 2.59 -8.29 -12.86
N ASP A 88 2.15 -8.19 -14.12
CA ASP A 88 2.34 -9.23 -15.15
C ASP A 88 3.80 -9.28 -15.65
N LYS A 89 4.54 -8.17 -15.54
CA LYS A 89 5.99 -8.13 -15.68
C LYS A 89 6.60 -8.57 -14.36
N GLY A 90 6.76 -9.88 -14.24
CA GLY A 90 7.32 -10.54 -13.08
C GLY A 90 8.50 -9.78 -12.47
N ILE A 91 8.47 -9.72 -11.14
CA ILE A 91 9.67 -9.61 -10.32
C ILE A 91 10.70 -10.57 -10.92
N LYS A 92 11.72 -10.00 -11.55
CA LYS A 92 13.03 -10.62 -11.69
C LYS A 92 13.90 -10.05 -10.59
#